data_AF-A0A520Q8X9-F1
#
_entry.id   AF-A0A520Q8X9-F1
#
_cell.length_a   1.000
_cell.length_b   1.000
_cell.length_c   1.000
_cell.angle_alpha   90.00
_cell.angle_beta   90.00
_cell.angle_gamma   90.00
#
_symmetry.space_group_name_H-M   'P 1'
#
loop_
_entity.id
_entity.type
_entity.pdbx_description
1 polymer ?
#
loop_
_entity_poly.entity_id
_entity_poly.type
_entity_poly.pdbx_seq_one_letter_code
_entity_poly.pdbx_strand_id
1 'polypeptide(L)'
;MFADTPEHKDRIFLILIGAWLFTALFLFTNPVILDYLHPPKNIGLPTESLGIKSGDYSNTKPYIGILSVLGLACLLGISRLKNPKFQLPIHCPKWIVYLPLIWFLWQLISLIQSEDHELSKVTVIHFGSCIAAYYLGIFVLARIRYAKLALWGASLGLIINLIDASQEHFGGLEQTRNNIISKIESGELDSSKIAPHLQEQGKTLPVEIIKLIDQLPPETASKLKKFPVEILKRWYSPRVYGHMFYPNALAGIILLLLPVTLALLFEKGHWLIARLILAFLLTVIGLACLYWSGSKGGWLISLVLLVIW
;
A
#
# COMPACT_ATOMS: atom_id res chain seq x y z
N MET A 1 32.50 -2.36 13.15
CA MET A 1 32.49 -3.71 12.54
C MET A 1 31.40 -3.77 11.47
N PHE A 2 31.51 -2.93 10.43
CA PHE A 2 30.50 -2.82 9.37
C PHE A 2 31.20 -2.99 8.01
N ALA A 3 31.08 -4.19 7.43
CA ALA A 3 31.29 -4.49 6.02
C ALA A 3 32.62 -4.01 5.41
N ASP A 4 33.65 -4.85 5.43
CA ASP A 4 35.00 -4.49 4.95
C ASP A 4 35.12 -4.41 3.41
N THR A 5 34.13 -4.91 2.65
CA THR A 5 34.13 -4.87 1.18
C THR A 5 32.94 -4.10 0.58
N PRO A 6 33.11 -3.43 -0.58
CA PRO A 6 32.02 -2.72 -1.27
C PRO A 6 30.79 -3.59 -1.56
N GLU A 7 31.01 -4.85 -1.97
CA GLU A 7 29.93 -5.78 -2.26
C GLU A 7 29.10 -6.13 -1.03
N HIS A 8 29.74 -6.30 0.14
CA HIS A 8 29.02 -6.60 1.38
C HIS A 8 28.17 -5.40 1.80
N LYS A 9 28.72 -4.19 1.66
CA LYS A 9 27.99 -2.94 1.88
C LYS A 9 26.77 -2.82 0.95
N ASP A 10 26.88 -3.21 -0.32
CA ASP A 10 25.77 -3.18 -1.29
C ASP A 10 24.67 -4.18 -0.91
N ARG A 11 25.03 -5.39 -0.45
CA ARG A 11 24.04 -6.38 0.00
C ARG A 11 23.24 -5.90 1.20
N ILE A 12 23.89 -5.31 2.20
CA ILE A 12 23.21 -4.74 3.37
C ILE A 12 22.23 -3.64 2.93
N PHE A 13 22.67 -2.77 2.03
CA PHE A 13 21.80 -1.73 1.48
C PHE A 13 20.58 -2.33 0.76
N LEU A 14 20.77 -3.34 -0.09
CA LEU A 14 19.67 -4.00 -0.78
C LEU A 14 18.69 -4.72 0.15
N ILE A 15 19.19 -5.34 1.22
CA ILE A 15 18.34 -5.94 2.26
C ILE A 15 17.52 -4.86 2.96
N LEU A 16 18.12 -3.72 3.29
CA LEU A 16 17.41 -2.57 3.87
C LEU A 16 16.30 -2.07 2.94
N ILE A 17 16.57 -1.93 1.64
CA ILE A 17 15.56 -1.55 0.65
C ILE A 17 14.46 -2.61 0.55
N GLY A 18 14.81 -3.89 0.52
CA GLY A 18 13.84 -4.97 0.50
C GLY A 18 12.93 -4.96 1.73
N ALA A 19 13.51 -4.79 2.92
CA ALA A 19 12.76 -4.65 4.17
C ALA A 19 11.86 -3.42 4.13
N TRP A 20 12.34 -2.29 3.60
CA TRP A 20 11.54 -1.08 3.41
C TRP A 20 10.37 -1.27 2.45
N LEU A 21 10.60 -1.91 1.29
CA LEU A 21 9.53 -2.22 0.32
C LEU A 21 8.48 -3.15 0.92
N PHE A 22 8.93 -4.17 1.67
CA PHE A 22 8.06 -5.08 2.40
C PHE A 22 7.20 -4.33 3.42
N THR A 23 7.82 -3.55 4.31
CA THR A 23 7.09 -2.81 5.35
C THR A 23 6.19 -1.74 4.76
N ALA A 24 6.57 -1.11 3.66
CA ALA A 24 5.70 -0.21 2.93
C ALA A 24 4.47 -0.96 2.38
N LEU A 25 4.62 -2.10 1.71
CA LEU A 25 3.45 -2.84 1.19
C LEU A 25 2.59 -3.49 2.28
N PHE A 26 3.17 -3.75 3.45
CA PHE A 26 2.48 -4.40 4.56
C PHE A 26 1.78 -3.40 5.50
N LEU A 27 2.44 -2.29 5.84
CA LEU A 27 1.94 -1.28 6.77
C LEU A 27 1.42 -0.03 6.06
N PHE A 28 2.02 0.34 4.91
CA PHE A 28 1.63 1.50 4.11
C PHE A 28 0.56 1.14 3.11
N THR A 29 -0.52 0.64 3.65
CA THR A 29 -1.71 0.45 2.87
C THR A 29 -2.72 1.52 3.13
N ASN A 30 -2.67 2.15 4.30
CA ASN A 30 -3.39 3.37 4.64
C ASN A 30 -2.43 4.57 4.50
N PRO A 31 -2.59 5.47 3.51
CA PRO A 31 -1.87 6.73 3.56
C PRO A 31 -2.27 7.46 4.85
N VAL A 32 -1.35 8.16 5.53
CA VAL A 32 -1.66 8.89 6.79
C VAL A 32 -2.86 9.82 6.65
N ILE A 33 -3.05 10.32 5.43
CA ILE A 33 -4.19 11.11 4.94
C ILE A 33 -5.54 10.42 5.23
N LEU A 34 -5.59 9.09 5.36
CA LEU A 34 -6.79 8.28 5.49
C LEU A 34 -6.77 7.39 6.76
N ASP A 35 -5.85 7.66 7.69
CA ASP A 35 -5.67 6.94 8.96
C ASP A 35 -6.96 6.79 9.76
N TYR A 36 -7.82 7.80 9.71
CA TYR A 36 -9.10 7.84 10.40
C TYR A 36 -10.17 6.89 9.81
N LEU A 37 -9.97 6.32 8.61
CA LEU A 37 -10.95 5.44 7.96
C LEU A 37 -10.79 3.97 8.35
N HIS A 38 -9.67 3.58 9.00
CA HIS A 38 -9.43 2.21 9.43
C HIS A 38 -8.70 2.14 10.78
N PRO A 39 -9.23 1.40 11.77
CA PRO A 39 -8.35 0.83 12.79
C PRO A 39 -7.34 -0.11 12.12
N PRO A 40 -6.12 -0.24 12.66
CA PRO A 40 -5.14 -1.20 12.15
C PRO A 40 -5.76 -2.61 12.11
N LYS A 41 -5.64 -3.29 10.97
CA LYS A 41 -6.08 -4.67 10.81
C LYS A 41 -5.31 -5.54 11.82
N ASN A 42 -6.01 -6.34 12.61
CA ASN A 42 -5.39 -7.26 13.57
C ASN A 42 -5.09 -8.58 12.86
N ILE A 43 -3.81 -8.95 12.73
CA ILE A 43 -3.31 -9.89 11.71
C ILE A 43 -2.88 -11.23 12.33
N GLY A 44 -3.26 -11.55 13.58
CA GLY A 44 -2.85 -12.80 14.25
C GLY A 44 -1.37 -12.86 14.65
N LEU A 45 -0.53 -11.96 14.13
CA LEU A 45 0.63 -11.41 14.83
C LEU A 45 0.13 -10.21 15.63
N PRO A 46 0.25 -10.19 16.97
CA PRO A 46 -0.21 -9.05 17.74
C PRO A 46 0.53 -7.81 17.25
N THR A 47 -0.19 -6.84 16.67
CA THR A 47 0.37 -5.54 16.26
C THR A 47 1.05 -4.82 17.45
N GLU A 48 0.71 -5.22 18.67
CA GLU A 48 1.39 -4.87 19.92
C GLU A 48 2.86 -5.32 19.97
N SER A 49 3.20 -6.45 19.35
CA SER A 49 4.60 -6.93 19.20
C SER A 49 5.45 -6.06 18.27
N LEU A 50 4.79 -5.28 17.39
CA LEU A 50 5.41 -4.24 16.55
C LEU A 50 5.30 -2.85 17.21
N GLY A 51 4.87 -2.78 18.48
CA GLY A 51 4.77 -1.53 19.25
C GLY A 51 3.53 -0.70 18.95
N ILE A 52 2.55 -1.22 18.20
CA ILE A 52 1.30 -0.53 17.87
C ILE A 52 0.26 -0.86 18.95
N LYS A 53 -0.04 0.10 19.83
CA LYS A 53 -1.06 -0.05 20.87
C LYS A 53 -2.46 0.13 20.30
N SER A 54 -3.38 -0.73 20.69
CA SER A 54 -4.79 -0.83 20.22
C SER A 54 -5.68 0.39 20.48
N GLY A 55 -5.19 1.43 21.18
CA GLY A 55 -5.92 2.66 21.50
C GLY A 55 -5.52 3.92 20.72
N ASP A 56 -4.39 3.91 20.01
CA ASP A 56 -3.97 5.03 19.14
C ASP A 56 -4.43 4.71 17.71
N TYR A 57 -5.53 5.28 17.24
CA TYR A 57 -5.97 5.19 15.83
C TYR A 57 -5.04 5.96 14.85
N SER A 58 -3.84 6.33 15.28
CA SER A 58 -2.89 7.12 14.52
C SER A 58 -1.80 6.21 13.95
N ASN A 59 -1.78 6.01 12.62
CA ASN A 59 -0.67 5.31 11.96
C ASN A 59 0.54 6.23 11.74
N THR A 60 0.56 7.40 12.37
CA THR A 60 1.65 8.38 12.28
C THR A 60 3.00 7.79 12.72
N LYS A 61 3.03 6.96 13.77
CA LYS A 61 4.28 6.33 14.26
C LYS A 61 4.88 5.34 13.24
N PRO A 62 4.13 4.34 12.74
CA PRO A 62 4.56 3.50 11.62
C PRO A 62 5.00 4.30 10.39
N TYR A 63 4.25 5.35 10.05
CA TYR A 63 4.56 6.23 8.90
C TYR A 63 5.92 6.91 9.03
N ILE A 64 6.19 7.54 10.17
CA ILE A 64 7.48 8.18 10.45
C ILE A 64 8.61 7.14 10.41
N GLY A 65 8.38 5.93 10.93
CA GLY A 65 9.36 4.84 10.85
C GLY A 65 9.72 4.49 9.41
N ILE A 66 8.72 4.32 8.53
CA ILE A 66 8.94 4.02 7.11
C ILE A 66 9.66 5.16 6.39
N LEU A 67 9.28 6.41 6.64
CA LEU A 67 9.96 7.59 6.09
C LEU A 67 11.41 7.69 6.58
N SER A 68 11.66 7.36 7.85
CA SER A 68 13.00 7.36 8.42
C SER A 68 13.88 6.31 7.75
N VAL A 69 13.35 5.10 7.52
CA VAL A 69 14.07 4.05 6.77
C VAL A 69 14.31 4.47 5.32
N LEU A 70 13.34 5.11 4.66
CA LEU A 70 13.54 5.68 3.31
C LEU A 70 14.62 6.77 3.31
N GLY A 71 14.60 7.67 4.29
CA GLY A 71 15.61 8.72 4.45
C GLY A 71 17.02 8.13 4.62
N LEU A 72 17.15 7.11 5.48
CA LEU A 72 18.39 6.37 5.66
C LEU A 72 18.82 5.68 4.36
N ALA A 73 17.89 5.04 3.65
CA ALA A 73 18.15 4.44 2.35
C ALA A 73 18.64 5.46 1.31
N CYS A 74 18.06 6.66 1.26
CA CYS A 74 18.53 7.74 0.40
C CYS A 74 19.95 8.18 0.77
N LEU A 75 20.24 8.40 2.05
CA LEU A 75 21.58 8.79 2.52
C LEU A 75 22.63 7.72 2.18
N LEU A 76 22.34 6.45 2.49
CA LEU A 76 23.21 5.34 2.16
C LEU A 76 23.35 5.17 0.65
N GLY A 77 22.29 5.35 -0.13
CA GLY A 77 22.33 5.26 -1.59
C GLY A 77 23.19 6.34 -2.23
N ILE A 78 23.06 7.60 -1.78
CA ILE A 78 23.89 8.72 -2.22
C ILE A 78 25.37 8.46 -1.92
N SER A 79 25.68 7.88 -0.75
CA SER A 79 27.06 7.52 -0.40
C SER A 79 27.72 6.50 -1.35
N ARG A 80 26.93 5.80 -2.18
CA ARG A 80 27.42 4.84 -3.19
C ARG A 80 27.71 5.45 -4.55
N LEU A 81 27.32 6.70 -4.78
CA LEU A 81 27.56 7.37 -6.06
C LEU A 81 29.02 7.83 -6.14
N LYS A 82 29.88 7.03 -6.78
CA LYS A 82 31.28 7.37 -7.04
C LYS A 82 31.34 8.42 -8.17
N ASN A 83 31.50 9.69 -7.79
CA ASN A 83 31.21 10.90 -8.59
C ASN A 83 29.71 10.99 -8.90
N PRO A 84 28.98 12.02 -8.41
CA PRO A 84 27.53 12.17 -8.61
C PRO A 84 27.22 12.61 -10.04
N LYS A 85 27.74 11.90 -11.04
CA LYS A 85 27.27 12.01 -12.39
C LYS A 85 25.93 11.28 -12.40
N PHE A 86 24.85 12.05 -12.50
CA PHE A 86 23.48 11.59 -12.76
C PHE A 86 23.37 11.04 -14.20
N GLN A 87 24.24 10.06 -14.50
CA GLN A 87 24.27 9.12 -15.60
C GLN A 87 22.91 8.46 -15.80
N LEU A 88 22.09 8.92 -16.73
CA LEU A 88 20.91 8.17 -17.12
C LEU A 88 21.31 6.91 -17.89
N PRO A 89 20.58 5.78 -17.75
CA PRO A 89 20.77 4.66 -18.63
C PRO A 89 20.69 5.13 -20.09
N ILE A 90 21.59 4.65 -20.95
CA ILE A 90 21.77 5.14 -22.34
C ILE A 90 20.46 5.14 -23.14
N HIS A 91 19.54 4.22 -22.83
CA HIS A 91 18.25 4.05 -23.51
C HIS A 91 17.06 4.65 -22.74
N CYS A 92 17.28 5.37 -21.63
CA CYS A 92 16.22 5.98 -20.85
C CYS A 92 15.95 7.41 -21.35
N PRO A 93 14.75 7.69 -21.91
CA PRO A 93 14.44 9.02 -22.40
C PRO A 93 14.36 10.01 -21.24
N LYS A 94 14.99 11.18 -21.40
CA LYS A 94 15.16 12.18 -20.33
C LYS A 94 13.83 12.67 -19.74
N TRP A 95 12.74 12.67 -20.51
CA TRP A 95 11.43 13.12 -20.03
C TRP A 95 10.89 12.24 -18.89
N ILE A 96 11.24 10.95 -18.85
CA ILE A 96 10.82 10.04 -17.76
C ILE A 96 11.34 10.55 -16.42
N VAL A 97 12.51 11.17 -16.41
CA VAL A 97 13.16 11.72 -15.21
C VAL A 97 12.51 13.05 -14.82
N TYR A 98 12.29 13.95 -15.77
CA TYR A 98 11.79 15.29 -15.45
C TYR A 98 10.29 15.33 -15.17
N LEU A 99 9.50 14.44 -15.77
CA LEU A 99 8.03 14.48 -15.67
C LEU A 99 7.54 14.32 -14.21
N PRO A 100 8.02 13.34 -13.41
CA PRO A 100 7.63 13.25 -11.99
C PRO A 100 8.07 14.47 -11.18
N LEU A 101 9.23 15.06 -11.50
CA LEU A 101 9.69 16.27 -10.81
C LEU A 101 8.78 17.47 -11.10
N ILE A 102 8.47 17.71 -12.37
CA ILE A 102 7.60 18.80 -12.81
C ILE A 102 6.22 18.63 -12.17
N TRP A 103 5.68 17.42 -12.21
CA TRP A 103 4.42 17.10 -11.54
C TRP A 103 4.47 17.37 -10.03
N PHE A 104 5.55 16.97 -9.35
CA PHE A 104 5.70 17.20 -7.92
C PHE A 104 5.86 18.69 -7.56
N LEU A 105 6.61 19.45 -8.36
CA LEU A 105 6.70 20.91 -8.21
C LEU A 105 5.32 21.56 -8.34
N TRP A 106 4.49 21.05 -9.25
CA TRP A 106 3.10 21.50 -9.36
C TRP A 106 2.29 21.19 -8.08
N GLN A 107 2.48 20.02 -7.46
CA GLN A 107 1.84 19.70 -6.17
C GLN A 107 2.27 20.67 -5.06
N LEU A 108 3.55 21.11 -5.05
CA LEU A 108 4.04 22.11 -4.09
C LEU A 108 3.39 23.49 -4.32
N ILE A 109 3.18 23.88 -5.59
CA ILE A 109 2.48 25.13 -5.92
C ILE A 109 1.01 25.05 -5.49
N SER A 110 0.33 23.92 -5.77
CA SER A 110 -1.05 23.71 -5.36
C SER A 110 -1.25 23.78 -3.83
N LEU A 111 -0.24 23.43 -3.03
CA LEU A 111 -0.30 23.53 -1.57
C LEU A 111 -0.58 24.95 -1.07
N ILE A 112 -0.16 25.98 -1.82
CA ILE A 112 -0.35 27.39 -1.48
C ILE A 112 -1.84 27.78 -1.52
N GLN A 113 -2.62 27.12 -2.38
CA GLN A 113 -4.04 27.41 -2.59
C GLN A 113 -4.96 26.35 -1.97
N SER A 114 -4.45 25.52 -1.06
CA SER A 114 -5.24 24.41 -0.53
C SER A 114 -6.21 24.85 0.57
N GLU A 115 -7.44 24.35 0.49
CA GLU A 115 -8.50 24.54 1.49
C GLU A 115 -8.19 23.81 2.81
N ASP A 116 -7.68 22.58 2.73
CA ASP A 116 -7.22 21.81 3.89
C ASP A 116 -5.69 21.70 3.88
N HIS A 117 -5.07 22.69 4.52
CA HIS A 117 -3.62 22.83 4.52
C HIS A 117 -2.90 21.68 5.26
N GLU A 118 -3.51 21.13 6.31
CA GLU A 118 -2.91 20.03 7.09
C GLU A 118 -2.95 18.71 6.31
N LEU A 119 -4.09 18.38 5.70
CA LEU A 119 -4.21 17.20 4.84
C LEU A 119 -3.28 17.28 3.62
N SER A 120 -3.15 18.48 3.06
CA SER A 120 -2.31 18.72 1.88
C SER A 120 -0.82 18.62 2.20
N LYS A 121 -0.37 19.07 3.37
CA LYS A 121 1.01 18.86 3.84
C LYS A 121 1.36 17.37 3.89
N VAL A 122 0.50 16.56 4.53
CA VAL A 122 0.71 15.11 4.64
C VAL A 122 0.75 14.47 3.24
N THR A 123 -0.13 14.90 2.34
CA THR A 123 -0.18 14.45 0.95
C THR A 123 1.10 14.75 0.18
N VAL A 124 1.61 15.96 0.29
CA VAL A 124 2.87 16.38 -0.34
C VAL A 124 4.06 15.61 0.21
N ILE A 125 4.11 15.32 1.52
CA ILE A 125 5.17 14.48 2.11
C ILE A 125 5.12 13.07 1.51
N HIS A 126 3.92 12.49 1.39
CA HIS A 126 3.74 11.19 0.78
C HIS A 126 4.22 11.18 -0.69
N PHE A 127 3.80 12.15 -1.50
CA PHE A 127 4.28 12.28 -2.88
C PHE A 127 5.79 12.48 -2.95
N GLY A 128 6.37 13.27 -2.05
CA GLY A 128 7.82 13.44 -1.93
C GLY A 128 8.54 12.12 -1.65
N SER A 129 7.96 11.26 -0.81
CA SER A 129 8.49 9.92 -0.55
C SER A 129 8.46 9.02 -1.79
N CYS A 130 7.38 9.07 -2.57
CA CYS A 130 7.27 8.33 -3.84
C CYS A 130 8.32 8.80 -4.86
N ILE A 131 8.52 10.12 -4.96
CA ILE A 131 9.53 10.73 -5.83
C ILE A 131 10.95 10.34 -5.37
N ALA A 132 11.21 10.34 -4.06
CA ALA A 132 12.49 9.90 -3.50
C ALA A 132 12.76 8.43 -3.84
N ALA A 133 11.78 7.54 -3.64
CA ALA A 133 11.90 6.12 -3.97
C ALA A 133 12.12 5.90 -5.47
N TYR A 134 11.42 6.66 -6.32
CA TYR A 134 11.59 6.63 -7.78
C TYR A 134 13.02 6.96 -8.21
N TYR A 135 13.58 8.07 -7.69
CA TYR A 135 14.96 8.47 -8.02
C TYR A 135 16.02 7.57 -7.40
N LEU A 136 15.76 7.04 -6.22
CA LEU A 136 16.61 6.01 -5.61
C LEU A 136 16.67 4.78 -6.53
N GLY A 137 15.53 4.40 -7.12
CA GLY A 137 15.44 3.38 -8.17
C GLY A 137 16.37 3.65 -9.36
N ILE A 138 16.21 4.82 -10.00
CA ILE A 138 16.91 5.18 -11.24
C ILE A 138 18.40 5.40 -11.04
N PHE A 139 18.79 6.15 -10.00
CA PHE A 139 20.17 6.61 -9.87
C PHE A 139 21.04 5.67 -9.03
N VAL A 140 20.44 4.90 -8.12
CA VAL A 140 21.19 4.02 -7.21
C VAL A 140 20.93 2.56 -7.56
N LEU A 141 19.69 2.08 -7.41
CA LEU A 141 19.38 0.65 -7.57
C LEU A 141 19.74 0.12 -8.96
N ALA A 142 19.45 0.88 -10.02
CA ALA A 142 19.75 0.47 -11.39
C ALA A 142 21.25 0.21 -11.66
N ARG A 143 22.14 0.66 -10.77
CA ARG A 143 23.60 0.51 -10.91
C ARG A 143 24.19 -0.61 -10.06
N ILE A 144 23.39 -1.23 -9.19
CA ILE A 144 23.86 -2.27 -8.26
C ILE A 144 23.66 -3.66 -8.90
N ARG A 145 24.75 -4.44 -8.98
CA ARG A 145 24.80 -5.76 -9.63
C ARG A 145 23.73 -6.75 -9.15
N TYR A 146 23.28 -6.62 -7.89
CA TYR A 146 22.31 -7.52 -7.26
C TYR A 146 20.99 -6.83 -6.91
N ALA A 147 20.60 -5.77 -7.62
CA ALA A 147 19.40 -4.98 -7.33
C ALA A 147 18.11 -5.79 -7.18
N LYS A 148 18.01 -6.94 -7.87
CA LYS A 148 16.90 -7.89 -7.74
C LYS A 148 16.67 -8.39 -6.30
N LEU A 149 17.70 -8.39 -5.45
CA LEU A 149 17.56 -8.78 -4.05
C LEU A 149 16.54 -7.91 -3.30
N ALA A 150 16.47 -6.61 -3.62
CA ALA A 150 15.48 -5.70 -3.05
C ALA A 150 14.04 -6.06 -3.46
N LEU A 151 13.85 -6.61 -4.67
CA LEU A 151 12.53 -6.98 -5.20
C LEU A 151 11.92 -8.19 -4.50
N TRP A 152 12.71 -9.02 -3.82
CA TRP A 152 12.19 -10.10 -2.98
C TRP A 152 11.36 -9.57 -1.80
N GLY A 153 11.73 -8.41 -1.23
CA GLY A 153 10.93 -7.75 -0.20
C GLY A 153 9.57 -7.28 -0.73
N ALA A 154 9.56 -6.69 -1.93
CA ALA A 154 8.31 -6.32 -2.61
C ALA A 154 7.44 -7.55 -2.95
N SER A 155 8.06 -8.63 -3.39
CA SER A 155 7.39 -9.91 -3.69
C SER A 155 6.75 -10.50 -2.45
N LEU A 156 7.45 -10.48 -1.31
CA LEU A 156 6.89 -10.92 -0.03
C LEU A 156 5.69 -10.04 0.37
N GLY A 157 5.79 -8.73 0.19
CA GLY A 157 4.69 -7.79 0.44
C GLY A 157 3.45 -8.09 -0.42
N LEU A 158 3.65 -8.41 -1.70
CA LEU A 158 2.57 -8.87 -2.59
C LEU A 158 1.94 -10.18 -2.07
N ILE A 159 2.76 -11.18 -1.74
CA ILE A 159 2.27 -12.50 -1.27
C ILE A 159 1.37 -12.33 -0.04
N ILE A 160 1.80 -11.52 0.94
CA ILE A 160 0.97 -11.27 2.13
C ILE A 160 -0.34 -10.57 1.75
N ASN A 161 -0.29 -9.58 0.85
CA ASN A 161 -1.50 -8.93 0.37
C ASN A 161 -2.47 -9.89 -0.34
N LEU A 162 -1.95 -10.85 -1.10
CA LEU A 162 -2.77 -11.87 -1.77
C LEU A 162 -3.40 -12.84 -0.78
N ILE A 163 -2.65 -13.27 0.24
CA ILE A 163 -3.16 -14.13 1.31
C ILE A 163 -4.30 -13.41 2.04
N ASP A 164 -4.06 -12.16 2.44
CA ASP A 164 -5.01 -11.37 3.19
C ASP A 164 -6.27 -11.01 2.37
N ALA A 165 -6.11 -10.66 1.09
CA ALA A 165 -7.23 -10.46 0.18
C ALA A 165 -8.07 -11.74 -0.04
N SER A 166 -7.41 -12.90 -0.05
CA SER A 166 -8.11 -14.18 -0.13
C SER A 166 -8.91 -14.45 1.15
N GLN A 167 -8.33 -14.19 2.33
CA GLN A 167 -9.03 -14.32 3.60
C GLN A 167 -10.22 -13.37 3.72
N GLU A 168 -10.09 -12.13 3.22
CA GLU A 168 -11.20 -11.19 3.12
C GLU A 168 -12.35 -11.75 2.30
N HIS A 169 -12.04 -12.33 1.14
CA HIS A 169 -13.04 -12.92 0.25
C HIS A 169 -13.81 -14.07 0.93
N PHE A 170 -13.10 -14.96 1.61
CA PHE A 170 -13.67 -16.14 2.25
C PHE A 170 -14.19 -15.86 3.68
N GLY A 171 -14.96 -14.78 3.84
CA GLY A 171 -15.69 -14.46 5.07
C GLY A 171 -15.03 -13.40 5.97
N GLY A 172 -13.78 -13.01 5.69
CA GLY A 172 -13.10 -11.97 6.46
C GLY A 172 -13.79 -10.60 6.40
N LEU A 173 -14.45 -10.27 5.29
CA LEU A 173 -15.25 -9.04 5.17
C LEU A 173 -16.44 -9.02 6.15
N GLU A 174 -17.16 -10.14 6.27
CA GLU A 174 -18.30 -10.24 7.19
C GLU A 174 -17.83 -10.20 8.65
N GLN A 175 -16.73 -10.90 8.96
CA GLN A 175 -16.11 -10.85 10.28
C GLN A 175 -15.68 -9.43 10.65
N THR A 176 -15.06 -8.70 9.72
CA THR A 176 -14.64 -7.31 9.93
C THR A 176 -15.84 -6.41 10.21
N ARG A 177 -16.92 -6.56 9.43
CA ARG A 177 -18.16 -5.82 9.64
C ARG A 177 -18.78 -6.10 11.01
N ASN A 178 -18.86 -7.37 11.41
CA ASN A 178 -19.42 -7.76 12.72
C ASN A 178 -18.56 -7.24 13.88
N ASN A 179 -17.24 -7.25 13.75
CA ASN A 179 -16.33 -6.67 14.74
C ASN A 179 -16.52 -5.15 14.87
N ILE A 180 -16.70 -4.44 13.75
CA ILE A 180 -16.98 -3.00 13.76
C ILE A 180 -18.32 -2.72 14.45
N ILE A 181 -19.36 -3.48 14.11
CA ILE A 181 -20.67 -3.37 14.76
C ILE A 181 -20.56 -3.59 16.27
N SER A 182 -19.86 -4.64 16.69
CA SER A 182 -19.61 -4.92 18.12
C SER A 182 -18.90 -3.76 18.84
N LYS A 183 -17.91 -3.13 18.20
CA LYS A 183 -17.22 -1.95 18.76
C LYS A 183 -18.09 -0.70 18.85
N ILE A 184 -19.06 -0.55 17.94
CA ILE A 184 -20.05 0.52 17.99
C ILE A 184 -21.04 0.27 19.12
N GLU A 185 -21.46 -0.98 19.30
CA GLU A 185 -22.36 -1.39 20.38
C GLU A 185 -21.71 -1.23 21.77
N SER A 186 -20.42 -1.56 21.90
CA SER A 186 -19.65 -1.35 23.14
C SER A 186 -19.29 0.10 23.42
N GLY A 187 -19.48 1.01 22.45
CA GLY A 187 -19.12 2.43 22.58
C GLY A 187 -17.62 2.73 22.42
N GLU A 188 -16.81 1.73 22.08
CA GLU A 188 -15.38 1.94 21.75
C GLU A 188 -15.22 2.82 20.50
N LEU A 189 -16.08 2.60 19.49
CA LEU A 189 -16.12 3.35 18.25
C LEU A 189 -17.35 4.25 18.19
N ASP A 190 -17.13 5.57 18.13
CA ASP A 190 -18.21 6.57 18.07
C ASP A 190 -18.01 7.52 16.89
N SER A 191 -19.11 7.80 16.18
CA SER A 191 -19.25 8.82 15.15
C SER A 191 -18.74 10.21 15.56
N SER A 192 -18.87 10.58 16.84
CA SER A 192 -18.43 11.89 17.35
C SER A 192 -16.90 12.08 17.33
N LYS A 193 -16.14 10.99 17.32
CA LYS A 193 -14.68 11.00 17.26
C LYS A 193 -14.13 11.13 15.83
N ILE A 194 -15.01 11.10 14.82
CA ILE A 194 -14.63 11.25 13.42
C ILE A 194 -14.38 12.73 13.12
N ALA A 195 -13.30 13.03 12.42
CA ALA A 195 -12.93 14.41 12.11
C ALA A 195 -14.04 15.12 11.31
N PRO A 196 -14.36 16.39 11.64
CA PRO A 196 -15.53 17.09 11.09
C PRO A 196 -15.45 17.32 9.58
N HIS A 197 -14.25 17.42 8.99
CA HIS A 197 -14.06 17.55 7.52
C HIS A 197 -14.49 16.31 6.72
N LEU A 198 -14.84 15.21 7.40
CA LEU A 198 -15.27 13.94 6.82
C LEU A 198 -16.78 13.73 6.88
N GLN A 199 -17.47 14.61 7.59
CA GLN A 199 -18.92 14.58 7.62
C GLN A 199 -19.42 15.17 6.31
N GLU A 200 -19.90 14.28 5.45
CA GLU A 200 -20.43 14.65 4.15
C GLU A 200 -21.87 15.09 4.28
N GLN A 201 -22.17 16.33 3.90
CA GLN A 201 -23.55 16.82 3.85
C GLN A 201 -24.22 16.38 2.54
N GLY A 202 -25.46 15.89 2.63
CA GLY A 202 -26.33 15.66 1.47
C GLY A 202 -26.07 14.37 0.67
N LYS A 203 -25.16 13.49 1.09
CA LYS A 203 -25.02 12.16 0.46
C LYS A 203 -26.00 11.16 1.07
N THR A 204 -26.65 10.37 0.22
CA THR A 204 -27.53 9.27 0.63
C THR A 204 -26.83 7.92 0.47
N LEU A 205 -27.13 6.99 1.37
CA LEU A 205 -26.65 5.61 1.29
C LEU A 205 -27.31 4.88 0.09
N PRO A 206 -26.59 3.96 -0.56
CA PRO A 206 -27.18 3.02 -1.51
C PRO A 206 -28.31 2.20 -0.86
N VAL A 207 -29.36 1.91 -1.63
CA VAL A 207 -30.56 1.22 -1.15
C VAL A 207 -30.25 -0.17 -0.60
N GLU A 208 -29.28 -0.86 -1.21
CA GLU A 208 -28.84 -2.19 -0.79
C GLU A 208 -28.22 -2.16 0.61
N ILE A 209 -27.41 -1.14 0.91
CA ILE A 209 -26.78 -0.98 2.22
C ILE A 209 -27.83 -0.60 3.27
N ILE A 210 -28.78 0.27 2.92
CA ILE A 210 -29.89 0.62 3.82
C ILE A 210 -30.66 -0.63 4.24
N LYS A 211 -31.02 -1.50 3.28
CA LYS A 211 -31.71 -2.76 3.57
C LYS A 211 -30.91 -3.66 4.52
N LEU A 212 -29.60 -3.74 4.36
CA LEU A 212 -28.73 -4.53 5.25
C LEU A 212 -28.62 -3.92 6.65
N ILE A 213 -28.58 -2.59 6.76
CA ILE A 213 -28.56 -1.90 8.05
C ILE A 213 -29.90 -2.04 8.76
N ASP A 214 -31.02 -1.98 8.04
CA ASP A 214 -32.36 -2.07 8.61
C ASP A 214 -32.71 -3.48 9.11
N GLN A 215 -31.94 -4.51 8.75
CA GLN A 215 -32.04 -5.86 9.32
C GLN A 215 -31.40 -5.97 10.72
N LEU A 216 -30.58 -4.99 11.12
CA LEU A 216 -29.95 -4.97 12.44
C LEU A 216 -30.93 -4.47 13.52
N PRO A 217 -30.63 -4.67 14.82
CA PRO A 217 -31.40 -4.07 15.89
C PRO A 217 -31.54 -2.55 15.68
N PRO A 218 -32.72 -1.95 15.98
CA PRO A 218 -33.02 -0.56 15.62
C PRO A 218 -32.06 0.44 16.27
N GLU A 219 -31.55 0.14 17.47
CA GLU A 219 -30.55 0.96 18.16
C GLU A 219 -29.20 0.96 17.42
N THR A 220 -28.72 -0.21 17.02
CA THR A 220 -27.48 -0.40 16.25
C THR A 220 -27.58 0.26 14.87
N ALA A 221 -28.71 0.08 14.18
CA ALA A 221 -28.98 0.72 12.90
C ALA A 221 -28.95 2.25 12.99
N SER A 222 -29.53 2.83 14.04
CA SER A 222 -29.49 4.27 14.31
C SER A 222 -28.06 4.77 14.57
N LYS A 223 -27.27 4.04 15.36
CA LYS A 223 -25.86 4.36 15.60
C LYS A 223 -25.03 4.32 14.32
N LEU A 224 -25.21 3.29 13.48
CA LEU A 224 -24.51 3.16 12.20
C LEU A 224 -24.82 4.30 11.23
N LYS A 225 -26.09 4.72 11.13
CA LYS A 225 -26.52 5.80 10.23
C LYS A 225 -25.92 7.18 10.56
N LYS A 226 -25.29 7.34 11.74
CA LYS A 226 -24.56 8.56 12.11
C LYS A 226 -23.15 8.63 11.50
N PHE A 227 -22.62 7.52 11.00
CA PHE A 227 -21.30 7.50 10.36
C PHE A 227 -21.36 8.09 8.94
N PRO A 228 -20.27 8.71 8.47
CA PRO A 228 -20.15 9.17 7.09
C PRO A 228 -20.49 8.09 6.06
N VAL A 229 -21.15 8.50 4.97
CA VAL A 229 -21.66 7.59 3.94
C VAL A 229 -20.53 6.79 3.27
N GLU A 230 -19.39 7.40 2.98
CA GLU A 230 -18.25 6.70 2.35
C GLU A 230 -17.64 5.62 3.25
N ILE A 231 -17.65 5.82 4.57
CA ILE A 231 -17.22 4.80 5.54
C ILE A 231 -18.14 3.59 5.47
N LEU A 232 -19.45 3.83 5.52
CA LEU A 232 -20.47 2.79 5.46
C LEU A 232 -20.44 2.04 4.12
N LYS A 233 -20.31 2.75 2.99
CA LYS A 233 -20.13 2.15 1.67
C LYS A 233 -18.96 1.17 1.65
N ARG A 234 -17.86 1.51 2.33
CA ARG A 234 -16.69 0.66 2.39
C ARG A 234 -16.89 -0.55 3.29
N TRP A 235 -17.45 -0.40 4.49
CA TRP A 235 -17.70 -1.52 5.41
C TRP A 235 -18.66 -2.57 4.83
N TYR A 236 -19.59 -2.15 3.98
CA TYR A 236 -20.55 -3.03 3.30
C TYR A 236 -20.14 -3.40 1.87
N SER A 237 -18.98 -2.95 1.39
CA SER A 237 -18.53 -3.28 0.04
C SER A 237 -18.03 -4.73 -0.01
N PRO A 238 -18.44 -5.50 -1.04
CA PRO A 238 -18.02 -6.90 -1.21
C PRO A 238 -16.63 -7.04 -1.84
N ARG A 239 -15.98 -5.91 -2.19
CA ARG A 239 -14.68 -5.89 -2.87
C ARG A 239 -13.57 -6.23 -1.87
N VAL A 240 -12.56 -6.97 -2.31
CA VAL A 240 -11.38 -7.23 -1.47
C VAL A 240 -10.34 -6.11 -1.61
N TYR A 241 -9.61 -5.88 -0.53
CA TYR A 241 -8.59 -4.85 -0.43
C TYR A 241 -7.23 -5.45 -0.03
N GLY A 242 -7.22 -6.62 0.60
CA GLY A 242 -6.02 -7.12 1.27
C GLY A 242 -5.58 -6.12 2.33
N HIS A 243 -4.27 -5.88 2.46
CA HIS A 243 -3.86 -4.81 3.36
C HIS A 243 -4.26 -3.45 2.80
N MET A 244 -4.42 -3.29 1.48
CA MET A 244 -4.56 -2.01 0.76
C MET A 244 -5.75 -1.16 1.22
N PHE A 245 -5.63 0.16 1.11
CA PHE A 245 -6.77 1.04 1.38
C PHE A 245 -7.87 0.94 0.32
N TYR A 246 -7.50 0.79 -0.94
CA TYR A 246 -8.45 0.71 -2.04
C TYR A 246 -8.30 -0.61 -2.78
N PRO A 247 -9.39 -1.21 -3.27
CA PRO A 247 -9.29 -2.39 -4.13
C PRO A 247 -8.53 -2.05 -5.42
N ASN A 248 -8.60 -0.79 -5.86
CA ASN A 248 -7.84 -0.30 -7.00
C ASN A 248 -6.32 -0.27 -6.72
N ALA A 249 -5.92 0.00 -5.47
CA ALA A 249 -4.51 -0.05 -5.08
C ALA A 249 -4.00 -1.50 -5.04
N LEU A 250 -4.80 -2.43 -4.50
CA LEU A 250 -4.51 -3.87 -4.59
C LEU A 250 -4.35 -4.31 -6.04
N ALA A 251 -5.29 -3.97 -6.90
CA ALA A 251 -5.21 -4.27 -8.33
C ALA A 251 -3.93 -3.70 -8.98
N GLY A 252 -3.59 -2.44 -8.68
CA GLY A 252 -2.37 -1.82 -9.18
C GLY A 252 -1.10 -2.56 -8.73
N ILE A 253 -1.03 -2.97 -7.47
CA ILE A 253 0.10 -3.73 -6.93
C ILE A 253 0.19 -5.13 -7.54
N ILE A 254 -0.94 -5.81 -7.74
CA ILE A 254 -0.96 -7.10 -8.45
C ILE A 254 -0.40 -6.93 -9.85
N LEU A 255 -0.90 -5.96 -10.62
CA LEU A 255 -0.46 -5.74 -12.00
C LEU A 255 1.02 -5.36 -12.11
N LEU A 256 1.52 -4.59 -11.13
CA LEU A 256 2.91 -4.16 -11.10
C LEU A 256 3.87 -5.26 -10.64
N LEU A 257 3.53 -5.95 -9.54
CA LEU A 257 4.46 -6.83 -8.83
C LEU A 257 4.28 -8.31 -9.18
N LEU A 258 3.13 -8.75 -9.68
CA LEU A 258 2.94 -10.16 -10.05
C LEU A 258 3.91 -10.57 -11.16
N PRO A 259 4.04 -9.83 -12.30
CA PRO A 259 5.02 -10.19 -13.33
C PRO A 259 6.46 -10.19 -12.81
N VAL A 260 6.81 -9.24 -11.94
CA VAL A 260 8.13 -9.15 -11.30
C VAL A 260 8.40 -10.37 -10.41
N THR A 261 7.42 -10.74 -9.58
CA THR A 261 7.51 -11.89 -8.67
C THR A 261 7.69 -13.18 -9.46
N LEU A 262 6.92 -13.36 -10.54
CA LEU A 262 7.06 -14.51 -11.42
C LEU A 262 8.43 -14.55 -12.08
N ALA A 263 8.93 -13.42 -12.59
CA ALA A 263 10.26 -13.33 -13.20
C ALA A 263 11.39 -13.70 -12.22
N LEU A 264 11.27 -13.35 -10.95
CA LEU A 264 12.21 -13.77 -9.90
C LEU A 264 12.18 -15.28 -9.64
N LEU A 265 11.00 -15.90 -9.72
CA LEU A 265 10.84 -17.34 -9.54
C LEU A 265 11.38 -18.15 -10.72
N PHE A 266 11.32 -17.60 -11.94
CA PHE A 266 11.84 -18.26 -13.14
C PHE A 266 13.37 -18.20 -13.29
N GLU A 267 14.11 -17.58 -12.38
CA GLU A 267 15.58 -17.60 -12.43
C GLU A 267 16.14 -19.03 -12.34
N LYS A 268 17.17 -19.31 -13.15
CA LYS A 268 17.86 -20.61 -13.18
C LYS A 268 18.36 -20.97 -11.78
N GLY A 269 17.99 -22.15 -11.29
CA GLY A 269 18.44 -22.63 -9.99
C GLY A 269 17.90 -24.00 -9.62
N HIS A 270 18.40 -24.52 -8.50
CA HIS A 270 17.84 -25.71 -7.85
C HIS A 270 16.39 -25.42 -7.42
N TRP A 271 15.54 -26.46 -7.37
CA TRP A 271 14.11 -26.38 -7.01
C TRP A 271 13.16 -25.83 -8.09
N LEU A 272 13.47 -26.02 -9.38
CA LEU A 272 12.64 -25.55 -10.49
C LEU A 272 11.16 -25.93 -10.32
N ILE A 273 10.87 -27.20 -10.03
CA ILE A 273 9.48 -27.69 -9.87
C ILE A 273 8.74 -26.94 -8.75
N ALA A 274 9.37 -26.77 -7.58
CA ALA A 274 8.76 -26.05 -6.46
C ALA A 274 8.48 -24.58 -6.81
N ARG A 275 9.40 -23.93 -7.54
CA ARG A 275 9.24 -22.55 -8.00
C ARG A 275 8.12 -22.43 -9.04
N LEU A 276 7.97 -23.41 -9.93
CA LEU A 276 6.88 -23.46 -10.91
C LEU A 276 5.52 -23.64 -10.22
N ILE A 277 5.43 -24.52 -9.23
CA ILE A 277 4.20 -24.70 -8.43
C ILE A 277 3.85 -23.38 -7.73
N LEU A 278 4.82 -22.74 -7.08
CA LEU A 278 4.60 -21.46 -6.42
C LEU A 278 4.18 -20.36 -7.41
N ALA A 279 4.85 -20.27 -8.56
CA ALA A 279 4.51 -19.31 -9.61
C ALA A 279 3.09 -19.53 -10.14
N PHE A 280 2.69 -20.79 -10.34
CA PHE A 280 1.33 -21.14 -10.75
C PHE A 280 0.30 -20.70 -9.70
N LEU A 281 0.51 -21.06 -8.43
CA LEU A 281 -0.38 -20.67 -7.33
C LEU A 281 -0.51 -19.14 -7.21
N LEU A 282 0.60 -18.42 -7.27
CA LEU A 282 0.60 -16.95 -7.21
C LEU A 282 -0.12 -16.32 -8.40
N THR A 283 0.00 -16.92 -9.60
CA THR A 283 -0.73 -16.45 -10.77
C THR A 283 -2.22 -16.63 -10.60
N VAL A 284 -2.66 -17.83 -10.18
CA VAL A 284 -4.08 -18.14 -9.97
C VAL A 284 -4.67 -17.24 -8.89
N ILE A 285 -4.02 -17.14 -7.73
CA ILE A 285 -4.49 -16.29 -6.62
C ILE A 285 -4.45 -14.81 -7.02
N GLY A 286 -3.38 -14.36 -7.69
CA GLY A 286 -3.25 -12.98 -8.16
C GLY A 286 -4.38 -12.58 -9.11
N LEU A 287 -4.72 -13.43 -10.09
CA LEU A 287 -5.84 -13.19 -10.99
C LEU A 287 -7.20 -13.22 -10.28
N ALA A 288 -7.37 -14.16 -9.34
CA ALA A 288 -8.58 -14.23 -8.52
C ALA A 288 -8.76 -12.96 -7.67
N CYS A 289 -7.71 -12.51 -6.98
CA CYS A 289 -7.73 -11.26 -6.21
C CYS A 289 -7.93 -10.02 -7.10
N LEU A 290 -7.36 -9.99 -8.31
CA LEU A 290 -7.63 -8.92 -9.27
C LEU A 290 -9.11 -8.87 -9.65
N TYR A 291 -9.73 -10.02 -9.90
CA TYR A 291 -11.17 -10.14 -10.15
C TYR A 291 -12.00 -9.69 -8.94
N TRP A 292 -11.73 -10.24 -7.76
CA TRP A 292 -12.44 -9.92 -6.51
C TRP A 292 -12.27 -8.46 -6.08
N SER A 293 -11.17 -7.82 -6.47
CA SER A 293 -10.98 -6.39 -6.23
C SER A 293 -12.03 -5.53 -6.94
N GLY A 294 -12.70 -6.05 -7.99
CA GLY A 294 -13.68 -5.31 -8.78
C GLY A 294 -13.12 -4.04 -9.45
N SER A 295 -11.79 -3.92 -9.59
CA SER A 295 -11.13 -2.72 -10.12
C SER A 295 -11.26 -2.63 -11.64
N LYS A 296 -12.21 -1.83 -12.13
CA LYS A 296 -12.35 -1.55 -13.58
C LYS A 296 -11.08 -0.99 -14.20
N GLY A 297 -10.40 -0.07 -13.50
CA GLY A 297 -9.12 0.49 -13.94
C GLY A 297 -8.01 -0.57 -13.99
N GLY A 298 -7.98 -1.48 -13.02
CA GLY A 298 -7.06 -2.62 -13.04
C GLY A 298 -7.24 -3.50 -14.26
N TRP A 299 -8.49 -3.84 -14.60
CA TRP A 299 -8.79 -4.61 -15.82
C TRP A 299 -8.39 -3.88 -17.10
N LEU A 300 -8.62 -2.56 -17.18
CA LEU A 300 -8.20 -1.76 -18.33
C LEU A 300 -6.67 -1.78 -18.48
N ILE A 301 -5.93 -1.58 -17.39
CA ILE A 301 -4.46 -1.64 -17.40
C ILE A 301 -3.99 -3.05 -17.79
N SER A 302 -4.62 -4.11 -17.27
CA SER A 302 -4.30 -5.48 -17.62
C SER A 302 -4.43 -5.74 -19.12
N LEU A 303 -5.52 -5.27 -19.74
CA LEU A 303 -5.72 -5.38 -21.19
C LEU A 303 -4.64 -4.63 -21.97
N VAL A 304 -4.29 -3.42 -21.55
CA VAL A 304 -3.21 -2.64 -22.18
C VAL A 304 -1.87 -3.39 -22.07
N LEU A 305 -1.56 -3.96 -20.91
CA LEU A 305 -0.34 -4.74 -20.71
C LEU A 305 -0.28 -5.98 -21.61
N LEU A 306 -1.42 -6.65 -21.83
CA LEU A 306 -1.51 -7.79 -22.76
C LEU A 306 -1.35 -7.40 -24.22
N VAL A 307 -1.73 -6.18 -24.61
CA VAL A 307 -1.61 -5.68 -25.99
C VAL A 307 -0.20 -5.18 -26.29
N ILE A 308 0.52 -4.67 -25.28
CA ILE A 308 1.89 -4.15 -25.43
C ILE A 308 2.95 -5.28 -25.45
N TRP A 309 2.62 -6.45 -24.90
CA TRP A 309 3.46 -7.65 -24.90
C TRP A 309 3.23 -8.51 -26.15
#